data_AF-A0A7J6EPE7-F1
#
_entry.id   AF-A0A7J6EPE7-F1
#
_cell.length_a   1.000
_cell.length_b   1.000
_cell.length_c   1.000
_cell.angle_alpha   90.00
_cell.angle_beta   90.00
_cell.angle_gamma   90.00
#
_symmetry.space_group_name_H-M   'P 1'
#
loop_
_entity.id
_entity.type
_entity.pdbx_description
1 polymer ?
#
loop_
_entity_poly.entity_id
_entity_poly.type
_entity_poly.pdbx_seq_one_letter_code
_entity_poly.pdbx_strand_id
1 'polypeptide(L)'
;MCQKNIFIDLIKEKFEKEKYEELSSVECYMKQYRVSEEEAYDELNKRVFDSWKEINEDYFLKPTYVASPILDRALNLSRFMDLVFKMVMVLLKLEKGPKKLFMPCL
;
A
#
# COMPACT_ATOMS: atom_id res chain seq x y z
N MET A 1 -6.44 -12.02 27.94
CA MET A 1 -6.54 -10.54 27.79
C MET A 1 -6.45 -10.25 26.31
N CYS A 2 -7.58 -10.10 25.61
CA CYS A 2 -7.56 -9.77 24.19
C CYS A 2 -7.04 -8.33 24.06
N GLN A 3 -5.82 -8.17 23.55
CA GLN A 3 -5.37 -6.87 23.07
C GLN A 3 -6.25 -6.50 21.88
N LYS A 4 -7.31 -5.75 22.15
CA LYS A 4 -8.19 -5.17 21.14
C LYS A 4 -7.38 -4.12 20.40
N ASN A 5 -7.07 -4.34 19.12
CA ASN A 5 -6.32 -3.40 18.31
C ASN A 5 -7.28 -2.30 17.83
N ILE A 6 -7.44 -1.26 18.66
CA ILE A 6 -8.37 -0.13 18.46
C ILE A 6 -8.26 0.46 17.05
N PHE A 7 -7.05 0.52 16.49
CA PHE A 7 -6.81 1.03 15.15
C PHE A 7 -7.46 0.17 14.06
N ILE A 8 -7.36 -1.16 14.17
CA ILE A 8 -8.01 -2.10 13.24
C ILE A 8 -9.54 -1.97 13.36
N ASP A 9 -10.06 -1.83 14.57
CA ASP A 9 -11.49 -1.68 14.81
C ASP A 9 -12.04 -0.39 14.18
N LEU A 10 -11.31 0.74 14.32
CA LEU A 10 -11.65 2.02 13.68
C LEU A 10 -11.59 1.96 12.15
N ILE A 11 -10.59 1.28 11.59
CA ILE A 11 -10.48 1.09 10.15
C ILE A 11 -11.67 0.29 9.63
N LYS A 12 -12.01 -0.84 10.28
CA LYS A 12 -13.16 -1.66 9.88
C LYS A 12 -14.46 -0.86 9.93
N GLU A 13 -14.68 -0.13 11.02
CA GLU A 13 -15.87 0.70 11.17
C GLU A 13 -15.98 1.75 10.06
N LYS A 14 -14.86 2.38 9.67
CA LYS A 14 -14.83 3.30 8.53
C LYS A 14 -15.10 2.60 7.20
N PHE A 15 -14.45 1.48 6.91
CA PHE A 15 -14.68 0.71 5.68
C PHE A 15 -16.14 0.22 5.56
N GLU A 16 -16.76 -0.16 6.68
CA GLU A 16 -18.17 -0.60 6.70
C GLU A 16 -19.15 0.57 6.52
N LYS A 17 -18.81 1.77 7.04
CA LYS A 17 -19.66 2.97 6.96
C LYS A 17 -19.48 3.74 5.65
N GLU A 18 -18.28 3.76 5.10
CA GLU A 18 -17.95 4.45 3.84
C GLU A 18 -18.16 3.48 2.66
N LYS A 19 -19.41 3.18 2.32
CA LYS A 19 -19.79 2.75 0.95
C LYS A 19 -19.71 3.95 -0.02
N TYR A 20 -18.59 4.65 -0.04
CA TYR A 20 -18.33 5.65 -1.06
C TYR A 20 -18.10 4.93 -2.39
N GLU A 21 -18.59 5.47 -3.50
CA GLU A 21 -18.13 5.09 -4.85
C GLU A 21 -16.69 5.60 -5.06
N GLU A 22 -15.80 5.32 -4.11
CA GLU A 22 -14.38 5.55 -4.28
C GLU A 22 -13.87 4.43 -5.17
N LEU A 23 -13.71 4.78 -6.45
CA LEU A 23 -13.11 3.89 -7.44
C LEU A 23 -11.71 3.54 -6.96
N SER A 24 -11.41 2.25 -6.94
CA SER A 24 -10.06 1.76 -6.69
C SER A 24 -9.06 2.40 -7.66
N SER A 25 -7.78 2.44 -7.28
CA SER A 25 -6.71 2.91 -8.17
C SER A 25 -6.70 2.18 -9.51
N VAL A 26 -7.04 0.89 -9.52
CA VAL A 26 -7.19 0.05 -10.72
C VAL A 26 -8.36 0.55 -11.58
N GLU A 27 -9.53 0.77 -11.00
CA GLU A 27 -10.71 1.28 -11.74
C GLU A 27 -10.47 2.69 -12.29
N CYS A 28 -9.78 3.55 -11.53
CA CYS A 28 -9.38 4.87 -12.01
C CYS A 28 -8.42 4.76 -13.19
N TYR A 29 -7.42 3.87 -13.11
CA TYR A 29 -6.45 3.64 -14.17
C TYR A 29 -7.12 3.08 -15.44
N MET A 30 -7.99 2.08 -15.28
CA MET A 30 -8.80 1.52 -16.37
C MET A 30 -9.65 2.59 -17.04
N LYS A 31 -10.33 3.46 -16.28
CA LYS A 31 -11.16 4.53 -16.86
C LYS A 31 -10.33 5.58 -17.59
N GLN A 32 -9.18 5.96 -17.03
CA GLN A 32 -8.31 6.98 -17.61
C GLN A 32 -7.65 6.51 -18.91
N TYR A 33 -7.11 5.30 -18.93
CA TYR A 33 -6.31 4.79 -20.05
C TYR A 33 -7.05 3.79 -20.93
N ARG A 34 -8.30 3.41 -20.56
CA ARG A 34 -9.15 2.44 -21.28
C ARG A 34 -8.47 1.09 -21.50
N VAL A 35 -7.72 0.66 -20.49
CA VAL A 35 -6.99 -0.62 -20.48
C VAL A 35 -7.77 -1.70 -19.74
N SER A 36 -7.35 -2.95 -19.88
CA SER A 36 -7.87 -4.07 -19.10
C SER A 36 -7.49 -3.95 -17.62
N GLU A 37 -8.22 -4.68 -16.77
CA GLU A 37 -7.93 -4.77 -15.34
C GLU A 37 -6.50 -5.31 -15.10
N GLU A 38 -6.09 -6.32 -15.86
CA GLU A 38 -4.76 -6.94 -15.75
C GLU A 38 -3.64 -5.94 -16.10
N GLU A 39 -3.76 -5.23 -17.21
CA GLU A 39 -2.79 -4.18 -17.59
C GLU A 39 -2.71 -3.06 -16.55
N ALA A 40 -3.85 -2.66 -15.98
CA ALA A 40 -3.89 -1.67 -14.91
C ALA A 40 -3.18 -2.18 -13.65
N TYR A 41 -3.42 -3.43 -13.25
CA TYR A 41 -2.73 -4.04 -12.11
C TYR A 41 -1.22 -4.13 -12.31
N ASP A 42 -0.78 -4.60 -13.48
CA ASP A 42 0.64 -4.80 -13.75
C ASP A 42 1.41 -3.48 -13.77
N GLU A 43 0.84 -2.44 -14.39
CA GLU A 43 1.48 -1.13 -14.46
C GLU A 43 1.47 -0.40 -13.10
N LEU A 44 0.39 -0.52 -12.32
CA LEU A 44 0.37 0.02 -10.95
C LEU A 44 1.37 -0.71 -10.04
N ASN A 45 1.47 -2.04 -10.15
CA ASN A 45 2.47 -2.82 -9.42
C ASN A 45 3.90 -2.43 -9.80
N LYS A 46 4.16 -2.27 -11.09
CA LYS A 46 5.45 -1.83 -11.59
C LYS A 46 5.84 -0.47 -11.00
N ARG A 47 4.92 0.50 -10.97
CA ARG A 47 5.18 1.82 -10.37
C ARG A 47 5.52 1.74 -8.90
N VAL A 48 4.82 0.91 -8.13
CA VAL A 48 5.12 0.67 -6.72
C VAL A 48 6.53 0.08 -6.57
N PHE A 49 6.87 -0.91 -7.39
CA PHE A 49 8.19 -1.54 -7.38
C PHE A 49 9.31 -0.56 -7.74
N ASP A 50 9.13 0.21 -8.81
CA ASP A 50 10.11 1.20 -9.28
C ASP A 50 10.32 2.29 -8.22
N SER A 51 9.24 2.81 -7.63
CA SER A 51 9.33 3.78 -6.52
C SER A 51 10.05 3.21 -5.30
N TRP A 52 9.84 1.93 -4.98
CA TRP A 52 10.53 1.28 -3.87
C TRP A 52 12.03 1.11 -4.14
N LYS A 53 12.38 0.78 -5.38
CA LYS A 53 13.77 0.69 -5.84
C LYS A 53 14.46 2.05 -5.75
N GLU A 54 13.83 3.12 -6.22
CA GLU A 54 14.36 4.50 -6.11
C GLU A 54 14.62 4.89 -4.65
N ILE A 55 13.69 4.59 -3.75
CA ILE A 55 13.87 4.87 -2.32
C ILE A 55 15.10 4.11 -1.78
N ASN A 56 15.21 2.81 -2.02
CA ASN A 56 16.29 2.02 -1.45
C ASN A 56 17.65 2.30 -2.11
N GLU A 57 17.71 2.29 -3.44
CA GLU A 57 18.97 2.37 -4.18
C GLU A 57 19.48 3.80 -4.37
N ASP A 58 18.58 4.75 -4.64
CA ASP A 58 18.98 6.12 -4.96
C ASP A 58 18.90 7.04 -3.75
N TYR A 59 17.91 6.87 -2.89
CA TYR A 59 17.67 7.81 -1.79
C TYR A 59 18.35 7.42 -0.48
N PHE A 60 18.37 6.14 -0.10
CA PHE A 60 19.01 5.67 1.14
C PHE A 60 20.50 5.35 0.99
N LEU A 61 20.99 4.91 -0.19
CA LEU A 61 22.40 4.55 -0.38
C LEU A 61 23.30 5.73 -0.78
N LYS A 62 22.74 6.81 -1.33
CA LYS A 62 23.51 7.99 -1.75
C LYS A 62 23.55 9.05 -0.64
N PRO A 63 24.62 9.85 -0.52
CA PRO A 63 24.61 11.02 0.35
C PRO A 63 23.47 11.96 -0.03
N THR A 64 22.58 12.22 0.93
CA THR A 64 21.38 13.05 0.76
C THR A 64 21.48 14.30 1.62
N TYR A 65 20.87 15.39 1.16
CA TYR A 65 20.74 16.64 1.93
C TYR A 65 19.79 16.53 3.12
N VAL A 66 19.01 15.45 3.17
CA VAL A 66 18.02 15.20 4.23
C VAL A 66 18.64 14.35 5.33
N ALA A 67 18.46 14.78 6.58
CA ALA A 67 19.02 14.10 7.74
C ALA A 67 18.42 12.68 7.91
N SER A 68 19.28 11.68 8.19
CA SER A 68 18.91 10.27 8.40
C SER A 68 17.67 10.04 9.27
N PRO A 69 17.47 10.74 10.42
CA PRO A 69 16.30 10.50 11.26
C PRO A 69 14.96 10.85 10.60
N ILE A 70 14.96 11.74 9.61
CA ILE A 70 13.76 12.05 8.80
C ILE A 70 13.47 10.89 7.85
N LEU A 71 14.51 10.33 7.23
CA LEU A 71 14.42 9.21 6.31
C LEU A 71 13.94 7.95 7.02
N ASP A 72 14.50 7.66 8.19
CA ASP A 72 14.12 6.52 9.02
C ASP A 72 12.64 6.57 9.40
N ARG A 73 12.10 7.76 9.69
CA ARG A 73 10.67 7.94 9.97
C ARG A 73 9.81 7.66 8.75
N ALA A 74 10.19 8.15 7.58
CA ALA A 74 9.46 7.90 6.34
C ALA A 74 9.46 6.40 5.99
N LEU A 75 10.61 5.73 6.14
CA LEU A 75 10.75 4.29 5.92
C LEU A 75 9.95 3.46 6.92
N ASN A 76 9.96 3.83 8.20
CA ASN A 76 9.19 3.13 9.21
C ASN A 76 7.67 3.32 8.98
N LEU A 77 7.24 4.50 8.53
CA LEU A 77 5.85 4.75 8.18
C LEU A 77 5.40 3.93 6.97
N SER A 78 6.21 3.84 5.91
CA SER A 78 5.87 3.04 4.73
C SER A 78 5.75 1.55 5.06
N ARG A 79 6.66 1.02 5.88
CA ARG A 79 6.60 -0.35 6.41
C ARG A 79 5.37 -0.58 7.28
N PHE A 80 5.01 0.38 8.14
CA PHE A 80 3.81 0.29 8.97
C PHE A 80 2.54 0.24 8.11
N MET A 81 2.45 1.09 7.08
CA MET A 81 1.30 1.11 6.16
C MET A 81 1.14 -0.21 5.42
N ASP A 82 2.22 -0.86 4.99
CA ASP A 82 2.16 -2.18 4.38
C ASP A 82 1.63 -3.26 5.33
N LEU A 83 2.12 -3.29 6.57
CA LEU A 83 1.63 -4.23 7.59
C LEU A 83 0.13 -4.05 7.83
N VAL A 84 -0.33 -2.79 7.95
CA VAL A 84 -1.75 -2.46 8.12
C VAL A 84 -2.55 -2.92 6.90
N PHE A 85 -2.10 -2.64 5.69
CA PHE A 85 -2.80 -3.03 4.47
C PHE A 85 -2.93 -4.57 4.37
N LYS A 86 -1.84 -5.30 4.59
CA LYS A 86 -1.85 -6.77 4.62
C LYS A 86 -2.81 -7.31 5.69
N MET A 87 -2.79 -6.74 6.89
CA MET A 87 -3.68 -7.14 7.98
C MET A 87 -5.15 -6.89 7.65
N VAL A 88 -5.49 -5.71 7.12
CA VAL A 88 -6.86 -5.35 6.74
C VAL A 88 -7.38 -6.26 5.63
N MET A 89 -6.55 -6.54 4.61
CA MET A 89 -6.88 -7.48 3.54
C MET A 89 -7.20 -8.89 4.06
N VAL A 90 -6.40 -9.42 5.00
CA VAL A 90 -6.64 -10.74 5.62
C VAL A 90 -7.95 -10.75 6.42
N LEU A 91 -8.25 -9.66 7.14
CA LEU A 91 -9.42 -9.58 8.01
C LEU A 91 -10.73 -9.39 7.24
N LEU A 92 -10.70 -8.75 6.07
CA LEU A 92 -11.89 -8.50 5.24
C LEU A 92 -12.34 -9.71 4.41
N LYS A 93 -11.62 -10.85 4.46
CA LYS A 93 -11.95 -12.08 3.71
C LYS A 93 -12.37 -11.80 2.25
N LEU A 94 -11.72 -10.86 1.57
CA LEU A 94 -11.88 -10.74 0.14
C LEU A 94 -11.28 -12.00 -0.48
N GLU A 95 -12.12 -12.98 -0.81
CA GLU A 95 -11.74 -14.28 -1.40
C GLU A 95 -11.04 -14.14 -2.76
N LYS A 96 -10.98 -12.93 -3.32
CA LYS A 96 -9.94 -12.60 -4.30
C LYS A 96 -8.67 -12.26 -3.54
N GLY A 97 -7.99 -13.32 -3.10
CA GLY A 97 -6.69 -13.22 -2.44
C GLY A 97 -5.75 -12.29 -3.21
N PRO A 98 -4.79 -11.65 -2.53
CA PRO A 98 -3.95 -10.63 -3.14
C PRO A 98 -3.30 -11.21 -4.40
N LYS A 99 -3.74 -10.76 -5.58
CA LYS A 99 -3.00 -10.95 -6.83
C LYS A 99 -1.75 -10.10 -6.69
N LYS A 100 -0.76 -10.67 -6.01
CA LYS A 100 0.62 -10.19 -5.81
C LYS A 100 0.75 -8.67 -5.92
N LEU A 101 0.11 -7.94 -5.01
CA LEU A 101 0.54 -6.57 -4.77
C LEU A 101 1.84 -6.68 -3.97
N PHE A 102 2.94 -6.39 -4.66
CA PHE A 102 4.30 -6.73 -4.26
C PHE A 102 5.04 -5.40 -3.97
N MET A 103 5.83 -5.23 -2.91
CA MET A 103 6.14 -6.03 -1.72
C MET A 103 7.09 -5.16 -0.86
N PRO A 104 6.94 -5.10 0.46
CA PRO A 104 8.05 -4.66 1.30
C PRO A 104 8.40 -5.72 2.33
N CYS A 105 9.57 -6.31 2.11
CA CYS A 105 10.68 -6.39 3.05
C CYS A 105 11.89 -6.89 2.24
N LEU A 106 13.10 -6.50 2.68
CA LEU A 106 14.35 -7.17 2.29
C LEU A 106 14.24 -8.69 2.47
#